data_AF-A0A954ZUR8-F1
#
_entry.id   AF-A0A954ZUR8-F1
#
_cell.length_a   1.000
_cell.length_b   1.000
_cell.length_c   1.000
_cell.angle_alpha   90.00
_cell.angle_beta   90.00
_cell.angle_gamma   90.00
#
_symmetry.space_group_name_H-M   'P 1'
#
loop_
_entity.id
_entity.type
_entity.pdbx_description
1 polymer ?
#
loop_
_entity_poly.entity_id
_entity_poly.type
_entity_poly.pdbx_seq_one_letter_code
_entity_poly.pdbx_strand_id
1 'polypeptide(L)'
;MSIRTLSAIALTAGIAHAGVSPFTETFETGANGWLQGSFSAPTYNATGALDGSAYITSTADLNSAGPFGLTIFRGQDDFDASGDAFVGDYLANGINRISIDFRHNAGLDLGIALRVASSNNFPAFAVELANPVASGEWVTLSFDLDFFNPLVTIEGAPTPEAFNAIMQSIGNLQLSADRPDGLDTPLVVDFDLDNVSITPAPGSLALLGLGGLAATRRRR
;
A
#
# COMPACT_ATOMS: atom_id res chain seq x y z
N MET A 1 -33.55 -46.65 -28.19
CA MET A 1 -32.37 -46.53 -27.30
C MET A 1 -32.14 -45.04 -27.07
N SER A 2 -32.59 -44.51 -25.93
CA SER A 2 -32.62 -43.07 -25.64
C SER A 2 -31.42 -42.73 -24.76
N ILE A 3 -30.47 -41.96 -25.29
CA ILE A 3 -29.28 -41.49 -24.58
C ILE A 3 -29.70 -40.25 -23.78
N ARG A 4 -29.71 -40.37 -22.45
CA ARG A 4 -29.92 -39.23 -21.54
C ARG A 4 -28.56 -38.59 -21.26
N THR A 5 -28.36 -37.37 -21.78
CA THR A 5 -27.20 -36.55 -21.47
C THR A 5 -27.34 -35.98 -20.05
N LEU A 6 -26.47 -36.39 -19.12
CA LEU A 6 -26.31 -35.70 -17.84
C LEU A 6 -25.45 -34.45 -18.08
N SER A 7 -26.03 -33.26 -17.92
CA SER A 7 -25.28 -32.02 -17.81
C SER A 7 -24.76 -31.88 -16.38
N ALA A 8 -23.44 -31.89 -16.22
CA ALA A 8 -22.79 -31.59 -14.94
C ALA A 8 -22.79 -30.07 -14.72
N ILE A 9 -23.41 -29.62 -13.63
CA ILE A 9 -23.28 -28.24 -13.14
C ILE A 9 -21.99 -28.18 -12.34
N ALA A 10 -20.95 -27.54 -12.90
CA ALA A 10 -19.75 -27.19 -12.14
C ALA A 10 -20.05 -25.95 -11.31
N LEU A 11 -20.27 -26.11 -9.99
CA LEU A 11 -20.24 -24.99 -9.06
C LEU A 11 -18.78 -24.54 -8.89
N THR A 12 -18.43 -23.40 -9.45
CA THR A 12 -17.22 -22.66 -9.07
C THR A 12 -17.46 -22.03 -7.71
N ALA A 13 -17.03 -22.68 -6.63
CA ALA A 13 -16.96 -22.03 -5.33
C ALA A 13 -15.82 -21.00 -5.38
N GLY A 14 -16.17 -19.71 -5.31
CA GLY A 14 -15.17 -18.65 -5.12
C GLY A 14 -14.54 -18.79 -3.73
N ILE A 15 -13.23 -18.55 -3.63
CA ILE A 15 -12.54 -18.46 -2.35
C ILE A 15 -12.97 -17.15 -1.70
N ALA A 16 -13.62 -17.22 -0.53
CA ALA A 16 -13.95 -16.04 0.26
C ALA A 16 -12.71 -15.64 1.08
N HIS A 17 -12.25 -14.40 0.91
CA HIS A 17 -11.18 -13.82 1.74
C HIS A 17 -11.81 -13.13 2.96
N ALA A 18 -11.09 -13.15 4.08
CA ALA A 18 -11.53 -12.44 5.27
C ALA A 18 -11.39 -10.92 5.05
N GLY A 19 -12.36 -10.16 5.56
CA GLY A 19 -12.26 -8.70 5.55
C GLY A 19 -11.14 -8.20 6.46
N VAL A 20 -10.42 -7.18 6.01
CA VAL A 20 -9.29 -6.61 6.75
C VAL A 20 -9.75 -5.48 7.66
N SER A 21 -9.33 -5.47 8.93
CA SER A 21 -9.65 -4.38 9.85
C SER A 21 -8.65 -3.23 9.71
N PRO A 22 -9.02 -1.98 10.05
CA PRO A 22 -8.05 -0.89 10.10
C PRO A 22 -6.89 -1.27 11.02
N PHE A 23 -5.67 -1.02 10.56
CA PHE A 23 -4.44 -1.45 11.21
C PHE A 23 -3.32 -0.46 10.90
N THR A 24 -2.37 -0.34 11.81
CA THR A 24 -1.14 0.43 11.64
C THR A 24 0.04 -0.39 12.10
N GLU A 25 1.02 -0.61 11.21
CA GLU A 25 2.34 -1.10 11.57
C GLU A 25 3.20 0.08 12.01
N THR A 26 3.69 0.00 13.25
CA THR A 26 4.47 1.04 13.95
C THR A 26 5.93 0.64 14.14
N PHE A 27 6.26 -0.60 13.75
CA PHE A 27 7.58 -1.21 13.86
C PHE A 27 8.17 -1.25 15.27
N GLU A 28 7.40 -1.00 16.34
CA GLU A 28 7.85 -0.96 17.75
C GLU A 28 8.62 -2.20 18.21
N THR A 29 8.43 -3.34 17.53
CA THR A 29 9.08 -4.61 17.84
C THR A 29 10.08 -5.10 16.78
N GLY A 30 10.42 -4.27 15.80
CA GLY A 30 11.33 -4.60 14.69
C GLY A 30 10.65 -4.52 13.32
N ALA A 31 11.28 -5.13 12.31
CA ALA A 31 10.80 -5.11 10.93
C ALA A 31 9.53 -5.94 10.68
N ASN A 32 9.12 -6.81 11.62
CA ASN A 32 7.87 -7.57 11.56
C ASN A 32 7.59 -8.23 10.19
N GLY A 33 8.57 -8.95 9.63
CA GLY A 33 8.42 -9.63 8.32
C GLY A 33 8.51 -8.72 7.09
N TRP A 34 8.56 -7.40 7.26
CA TRP A 34 8.84 -6.48 6.15
C TRP A 34 10.27 -6.67 5.66
N LEU A 35 10.43 -6.64 4.34
CA LEU A 35 11.72 -6.74 3.68
C LEU A 35 11.99 -5.48 2.87
N GLN A 36 13.26 -5.27 2.53
CA GLN A 36 13.64 -4.31 1.51
C GLN A 36 13.54 -4.92 0.10
N GLY A 37 13.71 -4.08 -0.92
CA GLY A 37 13.69 -4.44 -2.35
C GLY A 37 14.50 -5.69 -2.73
N SER A 38 15.60 -5.96 -2.05
CA SER A 38 16.50 -7.10 -2.26
C SER A 38 16.13 -8.37 -1.48
N PHE A 39 14.94 -8.43 -0.86
CA PHE A 39 14.49 -9.53 0.00
C PHE A 39 15.33 -9.75 1.27
N SER A 40 16.11 -8.75 1.68
CA SER A 40 16.77 -8.73 2.99
C SER A 40 15.90 -8.03 4.02
N ALA A 41 16.16 -8.27 5.31
CA ALA A 41 15.53 -7.48 6.36
C ALA A 41 16.04 -6.02 6.30
N PRO A 42 15.17 -5.02 6.52
CA PRO A 42 15.58 -3.63 6.72
C PRO A 42 16.20 -3.46 8.12
N THR A 43 16.92 -2.35 8.30
CA THR A 43 17.50 -1.99 9.59
C THR A 43 16.42 -1.41 10.51
N TYR A 44 16.31 -1.91 11.73
CA TYR A 44 15.40 -1.37 12.74
C TYR A 44 16.08 -0.23 13.53
N ASN A 45 15.36 0.87 13.74
CA ASN A 45 15.78 2.00 14.56
C ASN A 45 14.73 2.25 15.64
N ALA A 46 15.12 2.24 16.91
CA ALA A 46 14.17 2.29 18.03
C ALA A 46 13.53 3.67 18.28
N THR A 47 14.07 4.73 17.67
CA THR A 47 13.59 6.12 17.82
C THR A 47 13.96 6.94 16.60
N GLY A 48 13.18 7.97 16.28
CA GLY A 48 13.55 8.99 15.29
C GLY A 48 12.62 9.06 14.07
N ALA A 49 11.49 8.36 14.12
CA ALA A 49 10.37 8.56 13.21
C ALA A 49 9.75 9.96 13.35
N LEU A 50 8.70 10.24 12.58
CA LEU A 50 8.01 11.53 12.55
C LEU A 50 7.49 11.97 13.94
N ASP A 51 6.95 11.04 14.71
CA ASP A 51 6.45 11.26 16.08
C ASP A 51 7.49 10.91 17.17
N GLY A 52 8.69 10.51 16.77
CA GLY A 52 9.78 10.07 17.64
C GLY A 52 9.80 8.56 17.94
N SER A 53 8.83 7.79 17.42
CA SER A 53 8.75 6.33 17.54
C SER A 53 9.89 5.59 16.82
N ALA A 54 9.80 4.27 16.86
CA ALA A 54 10.66 3.39 16.09
C ALA A 54 10.30 3.37 14.59
N TYR A 55 11.24 2.96 13.73
CA TYR A 55 11.03 2.87 12.28
C TYR A 55 12.01 1.86 11.66
N ILE A 56 11.79 1.55 10.38
CA ILE A 56 12.73 0.71 9.60
C ILE A 56 13.38 1.50 8.44
N THR A 57 14.63 1.14 8.12
CA THR A 57 15.42 1.74 7.04
C THR A 57 15.81 0.70 6.00
N SER A 58 15.62 1.02 4.73
CA SER A 58 16.21 0.32 3.59
C SER A 58 17.26 1.21 2.92
N THR A 59 18.36 0.60 2.45
CA THR A 59 19.36 1.28 1.62
C THR A 59 19.32 0.68 0.23
N ALA A 60 19.16 1.50 -0.81
CA ALA A 60 19.10 1.03 -2.18
C ALA A 60 19.83 1.95 -3.17
N ASP A 61 20.40 1.37 -4.23
CA ASP A 61 20.96 2.13 -5.35
C ASP A 61 19.88 2.35 -6.41
N LEU A 62 19.37 3.59 -6.50
CA LEU A 62 18.35 3.97 -7.48
C LEU A 62 18.82 3.88 -8.92
N ASN A 63 20.13 3.76 -9.19
CA ASN A 63 20.62 3.47 -10.53
C ASN A 63 20.18 2.08 -11.03
N SER A 64 19.79 1.18 -10.12
CA SER A 64 19.26 -0.17 -10.42
C SER A 64 17.74 -0.19 -10.65
N ALA A 65 17.05 0.94 -10.54
CA ALA A 65 15.62 1.04 -10.78
C ALA A 65 15.25 0.69 -12.23
N GLY A 66 14.18 -0.08 -12.38
CA GLY A 66 13.61 -0.41 -13.69
C GLY A 66 12.64 0.68 -14.18
N PRO A 67 11.95 0.44 -15.31
CA PRO A 67 10.96 1.38 -15.86
C PRO A 67 9.73 1.61 -14.96
N PHE A 68 9.56 0.81 -13.90
CA PHE A 68 8.47 0.91 -12.92
C PHE A 68 8.99 1.29 -11.53
N GLY A 69 10.17 1.93 -11.48
CA GLY A 69 10.89 2.26 -10.26
C GLY A 69 11.63 1.07 -9.65
N LEU A 70 12.19 1.30 -8.46
CA LEU A 70 12.81 0.29 -7.61
C LEU A 70 11.95 0.07 -6.38
N THR A 71 11.53 -1.17 -6.11
CA THR A 71 10.91 -1.51 -4.83
C THR A 71 11.91 -1.28 -3.71
N ILE A 72 11.57 -0.43 -2.75
CA ILE A 72 12.41 -0.10 -1.59
C ILE A 72 11.95 -0.84 -0.34
N PHE A 73 10.63 -1.01 -0.16
CA PHE A 73 10.03 -1.79 0.91
C PHE A 73 8.96 -2.72 0.37
N ARG A 74 8.80 -3.87 1.00
CA ARG A 74 7.76 -4.86 0.68
C ARG A 74 7.19 -5.46 1.98
N GLY A 75 5.87 -5.37 2.12
CA GLY A 75 5.09 -6.16 3.06
C GLY A 75 4.32 -7.20 2.26
N GLN A 76 4.62 -8.48 2.47
CA GLN A 76 4.08 -9.57 1.65
C GLN A 76 3.56 -10.70 2.55
N ASP A 77 2.47 -11.32 2.11
CA ASP A 77 1.85 -12.53 2.69
C ASP A 77 2.86 -13.67 2.86
N ASP A 78 3.67 -13.96 1.83
CA ASP A 78 4.71 -15.01 1.87
C ASP A 78 5.77 -14.79 2.97
N PHE A 79 5.85 -13.58 3.55
CA PHE A 79 6.79 -13.22 4.61
C PHE A 79 6.11 -12.93 5.96
N ASP A 80 4.80 -13.17 6.08
CA ASP A 80 4.01 -12.89 7.28
C ASP A 80 4.20 -11.44 7.76
N ALA A 81 4.25 -10.50 6.81
CA ALA A 81 4.55 -9.10 7.10
C ALA A 81 3.44 -8.50 7.97
N SER A 82 3.82 -8.03 9.16
CA SER A 82 2.92 -7.55 10.21
C SER A 82 1.88 -8.58 10.66
N GLY A 83 2.21 -9.88 10.60
CA GLY A 83 1.25 -10.93 10.98
C GLY A 83 0.06 -11.02 10.03
N ASP A 84 0.28 -10.74 8.74
CA ASP A 84 -0.73 -10.65 7.68
C ASP A 84 -1.84 -9.62 7.91
N ALA A 85 -1.60 -8.62 8.77
CA ALA A 85 -2.59 -7.59 9.08
C ALA A 85 -3.02 -6.74 7.88
N PHE A 86 -2.24 -6.74 6.79
CA PHE A 86 -2.56 -6.06 5.53
C PHE A 86 -3.15 -6.98 4.44
N VAL A 87 -3.31 -8.27 4.71
CA VAL A 87 -3.72 -9.30 3.74
C VAL A 87 -5.23 -9.57 3.85
N GLY A 88 -5.94 -9.50 2.73
CA GLY A 88 -7.36 -9.90 2.64
C GLY A 88 -8.25 -8.98 1.79
N ASP A 89 -9.55 -9.00 2.09
CA ASP A 89 -10.58 -8.23 1.40
C ASP A 89 -10.71 -6.81 1.99
N TYR A 90 -10.26 -5.82 1.23
CA TYR A 90 -10.35 -4.41 1.62
C TYR A 90 -11.76 -3.85 1.36
N LEU A 91 -12.49 -4.39 0.38
CA LEU A 91 -13.85 -3.95 0.07
C LEU A 91 -14.84 -4.33 1.17
N ALA A 92 -14.64 -5.48 1.83
CA ALA A 92 -15.50 -5.96 2.90
C ALA A 92 -15.67 -4.96 4.07
N ASN A 93 -14.60 -4.22 4.40
CA ASN A 93 -14.58 -3.23 5.48
C ASN A 93 -14.40 -1.79 4.98
N GLY A 94 -14.48 -1.57 3.67
CA GLY A 94 -14.38 -0.24 3.06
C GLY A 94 -13.01 0.42 3.21
N ILE A 95 -11.93 -0.35 3.32
CA ILE A 95 -10.56 0.18 3.29
C ILE A 95 -10.29 0.73 1.89
N ASN A 96 -9.97 2.02 1.82
CA ASN A 96 -9.72 2.70 0.55
C ASN A 96 -8.57 3.71 0.62
N ARG A 97 -7.81 3.72 1.71
CA ARG A 97 -6.61 4.53 1.86
C ARG A 97 -5.51 3.75 2.55
N ILE A 98 -4.31 3.87 1.98
CA ILE A 98 -3.06 3.49 2.65
C ILE A 98 -2.28 4.77 2.93
N SER A 99 -1.81 4.94 4.17
CA SER A 99 -0.92 6.03 4.54
C SER A 99 0.37 5.50 5.15
N ILE A 100 1.46 6.24 4.97
CA ILE A 100 2.80 5.81 5.36
C ILE A 100 3.58 7.03 5.81
N ASP A 101 4.25 6.98 6.95
CA ASP A 101 5.28 7.96 7.29
C ASP A 101 6.59 7.57 6.60
N PHE A 102 7.17 8.52 5.87
CA PHE A 102 8.28 8.25 4.96
C PHE A 102 9.32 9.37 4.99
N ARG A 103 10.59 9.00 4.85
CA ARG A 103 11.71 9.93 4.67
C ARG A 103 12.75 9.29 3.73
N HIS A 104 13.48 10.11 2.99
CA HIS A 104 14.66 9.65 2.23
C HIS A 104 15.77 10.70 2.20
N ASN A 105 17.02 10.29 2.01
CA ASN A 105 18.20 11.18 2.02
C ASN A 105 18.86 11.40 0.63
N ALA A 106 18.11 11.25 -0.46
CA ALA A 106 18.62 11.33 -1.84
C ALA A 106 19.25 12.68 -2.24
N GLY A 107 18.98 13.76 -1.51
CA GLY A 107 19.47 15.11 -1.84
C GLY A 107 18.74 15.78 -3.02
N LEU A 108 17.66 15.16 -3.50
CA LEU A 108 16.76 15.64 -4.56
C LEU A 108 15.37 15.02 -4.34
N ASP A 109 14.35 15.59 -4.95
CA ASP A 109 12.97 15.12 -4.80
C ASP A 109 12.73 13.83 -5.61
N LEU A 110 12.05 12.85 -5.03
CA LEU A 110 11.81 11.54 -5.65
C LEU A 110 10.33 11.29 -5.94
N GLY A 111 10.03 10.72 -7.11
CA GLY A 111 8.74 10.09 -7.38
C GLY A 111 8.60 8.82 -6.54
N ILE A 112 7.46 8.67 -5.87
CA ILE A 112 7.15 7.52 -5.01
C ILE A 112 5.82 6.93 -5.47
N ALA A 113 5.76 5.60 -5.53
CA ALA A 113 4.56 4.86 -5.86
C ALA A 113 4.34 3.70 -4.88
N LEU A 114 3.07 3.36 -4.67
CA LEU A 114 2.67 2.17 -3.94
C LEU A 114 2.05 1.17 -4.91
N ARG A 115 2.64 0.00 -5.01
CA ARG A 115 2.07 -1.15 -5.72
C ARG A 115 1.32 -2.04 -4.73
N VAL A 116 0.08 -2.35 -5.10
CA VAL A 116 -0.85 -3.21 -4.36
C VAL A 116 -1.15 -4.43 -5.24
N ALA A 117 -0.89 -5.62 -4.71
CA ALA A 117 -1.04 -6.85 -5.47
C ALA A 117 -1.68 -7.96 -4.65
N SER A 118 -2.24 -8.95 -5.35
CA SER A 118 -2.59 -10.24 -4.74
C SER A 118 -1.36 -11.01 -4.24
N SER A 119 -1.55 -12.04 -3.41
CA SER A 119 -0.46 -12.83 -2.80
C SER A 119 0.51 -13.43 -3.82
N ASN A 120 0.00 -13.90 -4.97
CA ASN A 120 0.81 -14.40 -6.09
C ASN A 120 1.59 -13.29 -6.84
N ASN A 121 1.61 -12.08 -6.29
CA ASN A 121 2.24 -10.87 -6.83
C ASN A 121 1.65 -10.40 -8.17
N PHE A 122 0.57 -11.02 -8.64
CA PHE A 122 -0.22 -10.65 -9.83
C PHE A 122 -1.60 -11.31 -9.76
N PRO A 123 -2.72 -10.60 -10.04
CA PRO A 123 -2.83 -9.23 -10.56
C PRO A 123 -2.45 -8.15 -9.54
N ALA A 124 -2.24 -6.93 -10.03
CA ALA A 124 -1.81 -5.76 -9.23
C ALA A 124 -2.22 -4.42 -9.85
N PHE A 125 -2.12 -3.36 -9.07
CA PHE A 125 -2.13 -1.98 -9.54
C PHE A 125 -1.09 -1.16 -8.77
N ALA A 126 -0.64 -0.05 -9.35
CA ALA A 126 0.21 0.93 -8.70
C ALA A 126 -0.54 2.26 -8.54
N VAL A 127 -0.24 2.99 -7.47
CA VAL A 127 -0.71 4.34 -7.22
C VAL A 127 0.50 5.24 -7.06
N GLU A 128 0.69 6.17 -7.99
CA GLU A 128 1.75 7.18 -7.90
C GLU A 128 1.30 8.36 -7.04
N LEU A 129 2.26 9.07 -6.42
CA LEU A 129 1.97 10.36 -5.81
C LEU A 129 1.88 11.47 -6.87
N ALA A 130 0.98 12.43 -6.66
CA ALA A 130 0.80 13.56 -7.56
C ALA A 130 2.02 14.47 -7.64
N ASN A 131 2.82 14.52 -6.58
CA ASN A 131 4.01 15.35 -6.48
C ASN A 131 5.19 14.50 -5.95
N PRO A 132 6.41 14.80 -6.38
CA PRO A 132 7.61 14.24 -5.78
C PRO A 132 7.70 14.52 -4.27
N VAL A 133 8.38 13.63 -3.56
CA VAL A 133 8.67 13.75 -2.14
C VAL A 133 10.02 14.42 -1.95
N ALA A 134 10.07 15.42 -1.06
CA ALA A 134 11.30 16.14 -0.76
C ALA A 134 12.26 15.31 0.11
N SER A 135 13.55 15.47 -0.14
CA SER A 135 14.58 14.77 0.63
C SER A 135 14.80 15.38 2.02
N GLY A 136 15.06 14.52 3.01
CA GLY A 136 15.58 14.86 4.33
C GLY A 136 14.53 15.07 5.41
N GLU A 137 13.26 15.15 5.04
CA GLU A 137 12.16 15.41 5.97
C GLU A 137 11.20 14.23 6.04
N TRP A 138 10.66 13.98 7.23
CA TRP A 138 9.57 13.03 7.41
C TRP A 138 8.28 13.64 6.89
N VAL A 139 7.55 12.87 6.08
CA VAL A 139 6.24 13.22 5.55
C VAL A 139 5.29 12.04 5.64
N THR A 140 3.99 12.31 5.82
CA THR A 140 2.96 11.28 5.67
C THR A 140 2.49 11.24 4.22
N LEU A 141 2.76 10.14 3.54
CA LEU A 141 2.25 9.82 2.21
C LEU A 141 0.83 9.28 2.33
N SER A 142 -0.02 9.54 1.34
CA SER A 142 -1.40 9.03 1.29
C SER A 142 -1.74 8.56 -0.11
N PHE A 143 -2.11 7.29 -0.22
CA PHE A 143 -2.48 6.63 -1.46
C PHE A 143 -3.98 6.32 -1.42
N ASP A 144 -4.73 6.99 -2.27
CA ASP A 144 -6.17 6.77 -2.42
C ASP A 144 -6.43 5.60 -3.36
N LEU A 145 -7.07 4.56 -2.82
CA LEU A 145 -7.41 3.33 -3.53
C LEU A 145 -8.79 3.48 -4.16
N ASP A 146 -8.84 4.15 -5.30
CA ASP A 146 -10.05 4.35 -6.10
C ASP A 146 -9.73 4.06 -7.57
N PHE A 147 -10.56 3.26 -8.23
CA PHE A 147 -10.44 3.00 -9.67
C PHE A 147 -10.45 4.29 -10.51
N PHE A 148 -11.16 5.33 -10.06
CA PHE A 148 -11.24 6.61 -10.76
C PHE A 148 -10.10 7.58 -10.41
N ASN A 149 -9.19 7.21 -9.52
CA ASN A 149 -7.99 8.00 -9.25
C ASN A 149 -7.10 7.99 -10.50
N PRO A 150 -6.80 9.15 -11.13
CA PRO A 150 -6.00 9.21 -12.35
C PRO A 150 -4.53 8.80 -12.16
N LEU A 151 -4.09 8.63 -10.91
CA LEU A 151 -2.74 8.18 -10.55
C LEU A 151 -2.67 6.65 -10.39
N VAL A 152 -3.79 5.94 -10.58
CA VAL A 152 -3.84 4.48 -10.54
C VAL A 152 -3.52 3.91 -11.92
N THR A 153 -2.53 3.03 -11.96
CA THR A 153 -2.20 2.21 -13.14
C THR A 153 -2.42 0.74 -12.81
N ILE A 154 -3.32 0.08 -13.54
CA ILE A 154 -3.61 -1.35 -13.35
C ILE A 154 -2.65 -2.18 -14.19
N GLU A 155 -2.04 -3.20 -13.59
CA GLU A 155 -1.25 -4.20 -14.31
C GLU A 155 -2.17 -5.22 -14.98
N GLY A 156 -2.59 -4.89 -16.20
CA GLY A 156 -3.51 -5.71 -16.98
C GLY A 156 -4.60 -4.86 -17.62
N ALA A 157 -5.80 -5.43 -17.79
CA ALA A 157 -6.93 -4.70 -18.31
C ALA A 157 -7.41 -3.65 -17.28
N PRO A 158 -7.48 -2.36 -17.62
CA PRO A 158 -7.84 -1.32 -16.66
C PRO A 158 -9.36 -1.20 -16.52
N THR A 159 -9.99 -2.19 -15.87
CA THR A 159 -11.44 -2.21 -15.64
C THR A 159 -11.77 -2.20 -14.15
N PRO A 160 -12.96 -1.69 -13.75
CA PRO A 160 -13.40 -1.73 -12.36
C PRO A 160 -13.40 -3.15 -11.77
N GLU A 161 -13.71 -4.15 -12.60
CA GLU A 161 -13.71 -5.56 -12.19
C GLU A 161 -12.29 -6.05 -11.86
N ALA A 162 -11.29 -5.67 -12.66
CA ALA A 162 -9.90 -6.02 -12.40
C ALA A 162 -9.38 -5.36 -11.10
N PHE A 163 -9.71 -4.08 -10.89
CA PHE A 163 -9.38 -3.37 -9.66
C PHE A 163 -10.03 -4.01 -8.44
N ASN A 164 -11.34 -4.30 -8.51
CA ASN A 164 -12.08 -4.93 -7.42
C ASN A 164 -11.56 -6.35 -7.12
N ALA A 165 -11.16 -7.11 -8.14
CA ALA A 165 -10.57 -8.42 -7.94
C ALA A 165 -9.27 -8.35 -7.13
N ILE A 166 -8.44 -7.32 -7.35
CA ILE A 166 -7.23 -7.10 -6.55
C ILE A 166 -7.61 -6.68 -5.13
N MET A 167 -8.53 -5.73 -4.97
CA MET A 167 -8.97 -5.21 -3.67
C MET A 167 -9.68 -6.27 -2.79
N GLN A 168 -10.26 -7.32 -3.37
CA GLN A 168 -10.90 -8.42 -2.64
C GLN A 168 -9.90 -9.46 -2.10
N SER A 169 -8.65 -9.43 -2.56
CA SER A 169 -7.63 -10.41 -2.19
C SER A 169 -6.24 -9.80 -2.25
N ILE A 170 -6.04 -8.72 -1.50
CA ILE A 170 -4.72 -8.08 -1.38
C ILE A 170 -3.82 -8.99 -0.57
N GLY A 171 -2.59 -9.21 -1.03
CA GLY A 171 -1.57 -9.95 -0.29
C GLY A 171 -0.23 -9.24 -0.21
N ASN A 172 -0.01 -8.20 -1.01
CA ASN A 172 1.29 -7.57 -1.15
C ASN A 172 1.17 -6.05 -1.26
N LEU A 173 1.94 -5.34 -0.42
CA LEU A 173 2.19 -3.91 -0.49
C LEU A 173 3.67 -3.68 -0.81
N GLN A 174 3.97 -2.92 -1.85
CA GLN A 174 5.33 -2.68 -2.32
C GLN A 174 5.50 -1.18 -2.58
N LEU A 175 6.32 -0.53 -1.77
CA LEU A 175 6.68 0.88 -1.96
C LEU A 175 7.86 0.95 -2.92
N SER A 176 7.78 1.79 -3.93
CA SER A 176 8.86 2.03 -4.90
C SER A 176 9.22 3.49 -5.03
N ALA A 177 10.47 3.72 -5.43
CA ALA A 177 10.98 5.03 -5.80
C ALA A 177 11.45 5.03 -7.25
N ASP A 178 11.18 6.11 -7.97
CA ASP A 178 11.61 6.29 -9.34
C ASP A 178 13.10 6.57 -9.44
N ARG A 179 13.66 6.28 -10.62
CA ARG A 179 15.01 6.70 -10.97
C ARG A 179 14.99 8.17 -11.42
N PRO A 180 15.74 9.06 -10.77
CA PRO A 180 15.98 10.39 -11.33
C PRO A 180 16.67 10.32 -12.70
N ASP A 181 16.25 11.20 -13.60
CA ASP A 181 16.89 11.35 -14.92
C ASP A 181 18.35 11.79 -14.77
N GLY A 182 19.20 11.34 -15.71
CA GLY A 182 20.60 11.79 -15.80
C GLY A 182 21.54 11.21 -14.74
N LEU A 183 21.15 10.14 -14.04
CA LEU A 183 22.08 9.39 -13.19
C LEU A 183 23.07 8.57 -14.03
N ASP A 184 24.34 8.99 -14.02
CA ASP A 184 25.46 8.28 -14.65
C ASP A 184 26.33 7.49 -13.65
N THR A 185 26.04 7.62 -12.35
CA THR A 185 26.74 6.94 -11.25
C THR A 185 25.74 6.42 -10.22
N PRO A 186 26.12 5.45 -9.36
CA PRO A 186 25.26 4.95 -8.29
C PRO A 186 24.70 6.08 -7.41
N LEU A 187 23.39 6.08 -7.20
CA LEU A 187 22.71 6.95 -6.24
C LEU A 187 22.20 6.06 -5.12
N VAL A 188 23.04 5.87 -4.11
CA VAL A 188 22.70 5.09 -2.91
C VAL A 188 21.91 5.98 -1.96
N VAL A 189 20.69 5.56 -1.64
CA VAL A 189 19.73 6.31 -0.84
C VAL A 189 19.27 5.44 0.32
N ASP A 190 19.18 6.05 1.50
CA ASP A 190 18.44 5.49 2.63
C ASP A 190 17.00 5.98 2.57
N PHE A 191 16.09 5.04 2.70
CA PHE A 191 14.66 5.22 2.80
C PHE A 191 14.21 4.76 4.16
N ASP A 192 13.39 5.56 4.83
CA ASP A 192 12.83 5.25 6.13
C ASP A 192 11.32 5.10 6.03
N LEU A 193 10.77 4.16 6.78
CA LEU A 193 9.35 3.80 6.76
C LEU A 193 8.84 3.63 8.20
N ASP A 194 7.72 4.26 8.49
CA ASP A 194 6.96 4.07 9.72
C ASP A 194 5.45 4.21 9.48
N ASN A 195 4.63 3.84 10.46
CA ASN A 195 3.19 4.07 10.52
C ASN A 195 2.44 3.67 9.25
N VAL A 196 2.77 2.49 8.68
CA VAL A 196 2.04 1.96 7.52
C VAL A 196 0.62 1.64 7.97
N SER A 197 -0.36 2.36 7.47
CA SER A 197 -1.74 2.30 7.95
C SER A 197 -2.72 2.05 6.83
N ILE A 198 -3.72 1.22 7.10
CA ILE A 198 -4.90 1.00 6.26
C ILE A 198 -6.14 1.53 6.97
N THR A 199 -6.86 2.41 6.30
CA THR A 199 -8.04 3.04 6.88
C THR A 199 -9.21 3.10 5.90
N PRO A 200 -10.46 3.01 6.39
CA PRO A 200 -11.61 3.44 5.64
C PRO A 200 -11.60 4.96 5.51
N ALA A 201 -12.00 5.49 4.36
CA ALA A 201 -12.24 6.92 4.24
C ALA A 201 -13.27 7.36 5.29
N PRO A 202 -13.15 8.58 5.85
CA PRO A 202 -14.17 9.12 6.74
C PRO A 202 -15.54 9.08 6.04
N GLY A 203 -16.44 8.23 6.52
CA GLY A 203 -17.79 8.13 5.97
C GLY A 203 -18.47 9.50 6.04
N SER A 204 -19.10 9.93 4.95
CA SER A 204 -19.86 11.19 4.87
C SER A 204 -20.94 11.33 5.96
N LEU A 205 -21.38 10.22 6.56
CA LEU A 205 -22.28 10.20 7.72
C LEU A 205 -21.64 10.74 9.01
N ALA A 206 -20.32 10.58 9.22
CA ALA A 206 -19.63 11.17 10.36
C ALA A 206 -19.60 12.71 10.26
N LEU A 207 -19.49 13.24 9.05
CA LEU A 207 -19.58 14.68 8.78
C LEU A 207 -21.00 15.24 8.98
N LEU A 208 -22.04 14.46 8.62
CA LEU A 208 -23.43 14.85 8.89
C LEU A 208 -23.78 14.79 10.39
N GLY A 209 -23.21 13.85 11.15
CA GLY A 209 -23.38 13.77 12.60
C GLY A 209 -22.82 15.00 13.33
N LEU A 210 -21.63 15.48 12.93
CA LEU A 210 -21.04 16.70 13.48
C LEU A 210 -21.79 17.97 13.04
N GLY A 211 -22.26 18.02 11.79
CA GLY A 211 -23.12 19.10 11.29
C GLY A 211 -24.46 19.20 12.04
N GLY A 212 -25.08 18.06 12.35
CA GLY A 212 -26.33 17.99 13.13
C GLY A 212 -26.18 18.46 14.58
N LEU A 213 -25.05 18.14 15.21
CA LEU A 213 -24.72 18.61 16.57
C LEU A 213 -24.43 20.12 16.61
N ALA A 214 -23.76 20.66 15.58
CA ALA A 214 -23.54 22.10 15.46
C ALA A 214 -24.85 22.89 15.21
N ALA A 215 -25.76 22.33 14.40
CA ALA A 215 -27.06 22.95 14.10
C ALA A 215 -28.03 22.95 15.29
N THR A 216 -27.98 21.92 16.14
CA THR A 216 -28.83 21.83 17.35
C THR A 216 -28.35 22.76 18.48
N ARG A 217 -27.05 23.05 18.56
CA ARG A 217 -26.50 24.04 19.51
C ARG A 217 -26.85 25.48 19.17
N ARG A 218 -27.10 25.79 17.89
CA ARG A 218 -27.49 27.14 17.42
C ARG A 218 -28.98 27.46 17.59
N ARG A 219 -29.78 26.49 18.04
CA ARG A 219 -31.24 26.62 18.26
C ARG A 219 -31.64 26.59 19.74
N ARG A 220 -30.70 26.80 20.67
CA ARG A 220 -30.99 27.04 22.09
C ARG A 220 -30.71 28.48 22.45
#